data_AF-I4VNU1-F1
#
_entry.id   AF-I4VNU1-F1
#
_cell.length_a   1.000
_cell.length_b   1.000
_cell.length_c   1.000
_cell.angle_alpha   90.00
_cell.angle_beta   90.00
_cell.angle_gamma   90.00
#
_symmetry.space_group_name_H-M   'P 1'
#
loop_
_entity.id
_entity.type
_entity.pdbx_description
1 polymer ?
#
loop_
_entity_poly.entity_id
_entity_poly.type
_entity_poly.pdbx_seq_one_letter_code
_entity_poly.pdbx_strand_id
1 'polypeptide(L)'
;MSPLAPAARALAEHPWLDGAWAGNTGALLLLSRLGQAEFHREGRQSLLDALQSQLTTRDLVVPRHWRLLDVPPAATDHATIERLLATPRPRQVSPVAEQENAGRWKLDLVLPSDLILFDDHFRTAPVLPGVVQVAWALALAAPRLGTANQCREMEALKFQRLLRPGDLLQLDLHYEDEPGTTLGKLHFAYRLAGQHCSSGRLRVTLAHG
;
A
#
# COMPACT_ATOMS: atom_id res chain seq x y z
N MET A 1 11.94 23.58 17.54
CA MET A 1 10.80 22.76 18.01
C MET A 1 9.62 22.99 17.08
N SER A 2 8.81 21.97 16.79
CA SER A 2 7.68 22.10 15.85
C SER A 2 6.58 23.03 16.43
N PRO A 3 6.01 23.95 15.64
CA PRO A 3 4.85 24.76 16.02
C PRO A 3 3.58 23.92 16.22
N LEU A 4 3.54 22.70 15.67
CA LEU A 4 2.42 21.76 15.74
C LEU A 4 2.58 20.73 16.88
N ALA A 5 3.59 20.88 17.74
CA ALA A 5 3.80 19.96 18.86
C ALA A 5 2.60 19.82 19.83
N PRO A 6 1.81 20.87 20.13
CA PRO A 6 0.56 20.71 20.87
C PRO A 6 -0.48 19.85 20.13
N ALA A 7 -0.62 20.02 18.82
CA ALA A 7 -1.54 19.23 18.00
C ALA A 7 -1.14 17.75 17.95
N ALA A 8 0.14 17.44 17.77
CA ALA A 8 0.64 16.06 17.82
C ALA A 8 0.34 15.37 19.15
N ARG A 9 0.52 16.07 20.29
CA ARG A 9 0.19 15.53 21.62
C ARG A 9 -1.30 15.24 21.75
N ALA A 10 -2.17 16.15 21.32
CA ALA A 10 -3.61 15.95 21.36
C ALA A 10 -4.08 14.81 20.42
N LEU A 11 -3.46 14.66 19.26
CA LEU A 11 -3.72 13.54 18.34
C LEU A 11 -3.26 12.20 18.93
N ALA A 12 -2.11 12.17 19.61
CA ALA A 12 -1.61 10.94 20.24
C ALA A 12 -2.53 10.40 21.36
N GLU A 13 -3.44 11.22 21.88
CA GLU A 13 -4.48 10.79 22.83
C GLU A 13 -5.72 10.17 22.15
N HIS A 14 -5.85 10.30 20.82
CA HIS A 14 -7.02 9.82 20.10
C HIS A 14 -6.99 8.28 19.96
N PRO A 15 -8.09 7.55 20.23
CA PRO A 15 -8.12 6.08 20.21
C PRO A 15 -7.79 5.47 18.84
N TRP A 16 -7.85 6.25 17.77
CA TRP A 16 -7.48 5.81 16.41
C TRP A 16 -5.98 5.86 16.12
N LEU A 17 -5.17 6.41 17.02
CA LEU A 17 -3.76 6.66 16.78
C LEU A 17 -2.90 5.95 17.83
N ASP A 18 -1.97 5.12 17.38
CA ASP A 18 -0.92 4.54 18.22
C ASP A 18 0.30 5.49 18.30
N GLY A 19 0.37 6.50 17.42
CA GLY A 19 1.40 7.52 17.45
C GLY A 19 1.07 8.71 16.55
N ALA A 20 1.52 9.89 16.99
CA ALA A 20 1.42 11.12 16.20
C ALA A 20 2.68 11.98 16.42
N TRP A 21 3.27 12.45 15.33
CA TRP A 21 4.44 13.32 15.33
C TRP A 21 4.20 14.49 14.39
N ALA A 22 4.77 15.65 14.69
CA ALA A 22 4.56 16.83 13.85
C ALA A 22 5.86 17.52 13.45
N GLY A 23 5.88 17.96 12.20
CA GLY A 23 6.84 18.90 11.64
C GLY A 23 6.30 20.32 11.68
N ASN A 24 6.80 21.18 10.80
CA ASN A 24 6.47 22.59 10.74
C ASN A 24 5.07 22.83 10.17
N THR A 25 4.65 22.01 9.21
CA THR A 25 3.39 22.19 8.49
C THR A 25 2.53 20.94 8.41
N GLY A 26 3.01 19.81 8.92
CA GLY A 26 2.33 18.53 8.77
C GLY A 26 2.47 17.60 9.97
N ALA A 27 1.66 16.55 9.97
CA ALA A 27 1.66 15.48 10.96
C ALA A 27 1.85 14.11 10.30
N LEU A 28 2.63 13.26 10.96
CA LEU A 28 2.72 11.83 10.71
C LEU A 28 1.82 11.11 11.71
N LEU A 29 1.00 10.19 11.22
CA LEU A 29 0.04 9.43 12.01
C LEU A 29 0.34 7.94 11.87
N LEU A 30 0.42 7.23 13.00
CA LEU A 30 0.43 5.77 13.03
C LEU A 30 -0.95 5.32 13.54
N LEU A 31 -1.70 4.61 12.69
CA LEU A 31 -3.07 4.21 13.02
C LEU A 31 -3.09 2.99 13.94
N SER A 32 -3.90 3.07 15.00
CA SER A 32 -4.27 1.92 15.82
C SER A 32 -5.20 0.98 15.05
N ARG A 33 -5.52 -0.18 15.61
CA ARG A 33 -6.54 -1.09 15.02
C ARG A 33 -7.90 -0.43 14.83
N LEU A 34 -8.29 0.46 15.76
CA LEU A 34 -9.55 1.21 15.64
C LEU A 34 -9.47 2.23 14.50
N GLY A 35 -8.34 2.92 14.35
CA GLY A 35 -8.12 3.85 13.24
C GLY A 35 -8.06 3.16 11.89
N GLN A 36 -7.44 1.97 11.82
CA GLN A 36 -7.43 1.15 10.62
C GLN A 36 -8.83 0.68 10.26
N ALA A 37 -9.63 0.22 11.24
CA ALA A 37 -11.02 -0.17 11.00
C ALA A 37 -11.86 1.00 10.48
N GLU A 38 -11.68 2.20 11.02
CA GLU A 38 -12.35 3.40 10.52
C GLU A 38 -11.91 3.75 9.11
N PHE A 39 -10.60 3.75 8.84
CA PHE A 39 -10.07 4.00 7.52
C PHE A 39 -10.61 2.98 6.50
N HIS A 40 -10.67 1.70 6.85
CA HIS A 40 -11.21 0.64 6.00
C HIS A 40 -12.73 0.72 5.77
N ARG A 41 -13.46 1.47 6.60
CA ARG A 41 -14.91 1.64 6.53
C ARG A 41 -15.29 2.93 5.81
N GLU A 42 -14.78 4.05 6.28
CA GLU A 42 -15.19 5.39 5.84
C GLU A 42 -14.15 6.07 4.94
N GLY A 43 -12.94 5.52 4.86
CA GLY A 43 -11.88 6.02 4.00
C GLY A 43 -11.06 7.16 4.58
N ARG A 44 -10.08 7.61 3.78
CA ARG A 44 -8.98 8.46 4.25
C ARG A 44 -9.47 9.83 4.69
N GLN A 45 -10.34 10.44 3.88
CA GLN A 45 -10.78 11.81 4.11
C GLN A 45 -11.64 11.90 5.37
N SER A 46 -12.59 10.97 5.55
CA SER A 46 -13.45 10.90 6.74
C SER A 46 -12.61 10.77 8.03
N LEU A 47 -11.61 9.89 8.02
CA LEU A 47 -10.65 9.74 9.12
C LEU A 47 -9.94 11.07 9.44
N LEU A 48 -9.40 11.76 8.43
CA LEU A 48 -8.68 13.01 8.63
C LEU A 48 -9.59 14.16 9.08
N ASP A 49 -10.81 14.25 8.55
CA ASP A 49 -11.78 15.29 8.92
C ASP A 49 -12.17 15.18 10.40
N ALA A 50 -12.36 13.96 10.91
CA ALA A 50 -12.63 13.71 12.32
C ALA A 50 -11.45 14.15 13.23
N LEU A 51 -10.22 13.79 12.86
CA LEU A 51 -9.02 14.21 13.59
C LEU A 51 -8.82 15.74 13.54
N GLN A 52 -9.09 16.36 12.41
CA GLN A 52 -9.09 17.81 12.26
C GLN A 52 -10.14 18.47 13.16
N SER A 53 -11.37 17.95 13.19
CA SER A 53 -12.46 18.47 14.02
C SER A 53 -12.11 18.44 15.52
N GLN A 54 -11.43 17.37 15.98
CA GLN A 54 -10.92 17.27 17.35
C GLN A 54 -9.92 18.40 17.67
N LEU A 55 -8.99 18.69 16.77
CA LEU A 55 -8.00 19.76 16.95
C LEU A 55 -8.67 21.14 16.98
N THR A 56 -9.60 21.40 16.06
CA THR A 56 -10.34 22.67 16.01
C THR A 56 -11.17 22.90 17.27
N THR A 57 -11.83 21.86 17.79
CA THR A 57 -12.61 21.94 19.04
C THR A 57 -11.75 22.31 20.25
N ARG A 58 -10.45 21.98 20.21
CA ARG A 58 -9.47 22.33 21.24
C ARG A 58 -8.71 23.63 20.96
N ASP A 59 -9.10 24.39 19.94
CA ASP A 59 -8.42 25.61 19.47
C ASP A 59 -6.91 25.38 19.16
N LEU A 60 -6.60 24.21 18.60
CA LEU A 60 -5.24 23.83 18.21
C LEU A 60 -5.02 24.04 16.71
N VAL A 61 -3.79 24.41 16.36
CA VAL A 61 -3.39 24.58 14.95
C VAL A 61 -3.49 23.25 14.21
N VAL A 62 -4.24 23.24 13.11
CA VAL A 62 -4.44 22.06 12.25
C VAL A 62 -3.27 21.88 11.28
N PRO A 63 -2.68 20.67 11.17
CA PRO A 63 -1.69 20.36 10.15
C PRO A 63 -2.21 20.55 8.72
N ARG A 64 -1.38 21.10 7.82
CA ARG A 64 -1.71 21.25 6.39
C ARG A 64 -1.45 19.98 5.58
N HIS A 65 -0.51 19.16 6.06
CA HIS A 65 -0.14 17.89 5.44
C HIS A 65 -0.31 16.75 6.43
N TRP A 66 -0.87 15.64 5.96
CA TRP A 66 -1.12 14.45 6.77
C TRP A 66 -0.51 13.24 6.09
N ARG A 67 0.32 12.48 6.80
CA ARG A 67 0.92 11.25 6.30
C ARG A 67 0.54 10.10 7.21
N LEU A 68 0.14 8.98 6.62
CA LEU A 68 -0.07 7.75 7.37
C LEU A 68 1.20 6.91 7.31
N LEU A 69 1.61 6.39 8.46
CA LEU A 69 2.72 5.46 8.59
C LEU A 69 2.18 4.05 8.85
N ASP A 70 2.87 3.05 8.31
CA ASP A 70 2.60 1.65 8.62
C ASP A 70 3.43 1.16 9.83
N VAL A 71 4.53 1.85 10.13
CA VAL A 71 5.43 1.57 11.26
C VAL A 71 5.88 2.87 11.94
N PRO A 72 6.25 2.85 13.23
CA PRO A 72 6.83 4.01 13.89
C PRO A 72 8.08 4.53 13.16
N PRO A 73 8.34 5.86 13.16
CA PRO A 73 9.55 6.40 12.59
C PRO A 73 10.77 5.91 13.40
N ALA A 74 11.88 5.65 12.71
CA ALA A 74 13.12 5.17 13.34
C ALA A 74 13.72 6.17 14.35
N ALA A 75 13.41 7.45 14.17
CA ALA A 75 13.74 8.52 15.11
C ALA A 75 12.64 9.59 15.09
N THR A 76 12.49 10.29 16.20
CA THR A 76 11.45 11.32 16.40
C THR A 76 12.03 12.74 16.43
N ASP A 77 13.30 12.89 16.05
CA ASP A 77 13.93 14.20 15.87
C ASP A 77 13.26 14.98 14.72
N HIS A 78 13.28 16.30 14.84
CA HIS A 78 12.57 17.18 13.91
C HIS A 78 13.01 16.98 12.45
N ALA A 79 14.30 16.77 12.19
CA ALA A 79 14.81 16.60 10.83
C ALA A 79 14.30 15.30 10.19
N THR A 80 14.21 14.22 10.97
CA THR A 80 13.60 12.96 10.51
C THR A 80 12.11 13.14 10.20
N ILE A 81 11.35 13.82 11.06
CA ILE A 81 9.93 14.08 10.81
C ILE A 81 9.72 14.91 9.54
N GLU A 82 10.48 15.99 9.34
CA GLU A 82 10.41 16.82 8.13
C GLU A 82 10.72 16.02 6.86
N ARG A 83 11.77 15.17 6.89
CA ARG A 83 12.14 14.32 5.75
C ARG A 83 11.01 13.34 5.40
N LEU A 84 10.39 12.73 6.39
CA LEU A 84 9.26 11.81 6.17
C LEU A 84 8.05 12.56 5.60
N LEU A 85 7.72 13.73 6.13
CA LEU A 85 6.64 14.58 5.61
C LEU A 85 6.86 14.97 4.13
N ALA A 86 8.10 15.31 3.77
CA ALA A 86 8.48 15.72 2.42
C ALA A 86 8.57 14.56 1.40
N THR A 87 8.67 13.31 1.86
CA THR A 87 8.77 12.15 0.96
C THR A 87 7.48 12.00 0.15
N PRO A 88 7.50 11.86 -1.18
CA PRO A 88 6.26 11.68 -1.95
C PRO A 88 5.46 10.46 -1.49
N ARG A 89 4.13 10.55 -1.53
CA ARG A 89 3.26 9.41 -1.25
C ARG A 89 3.52 8.27 -2.25
N PRO A 90 3.54 7.01 -1.80
CA PRO A 90 3.80 5.89 -2.69
C PRO A 90 2.70 5.76 -3.75
N ARG A 91 3.09 5.34 -4.95
CA ARG A 91 2.20 5.02 -6.08
C ARG A 91 2.29 3.56 -6.52
N GLN A 92 3.30 2.86 -6.01
CA GLN A 92 3.65 1.48 -6.35
C GLN A 92 4.16 0.79 -5.08
N VAL A 93 4.22 -0.53 -5.14
CA VAL A 93 4.81 -1.37 -4.09
C VAL A 93 6.12 -1.96 -4.56
N SER A 94 7.02 -2.17 -3.60
CA SER A 94 8.25 -2.92 -3.77
C SER A 94 8.24 -4.08 -2.77
N PRO A 95 8.81 -5.24 -3.10
CA PRO A 95 8.94 -6.33 -2.15
C PRO A 95 9.80 -5.95 -0.96
N VAL A 96 9.34 -6.32 0.25
CA VAL A 96 10.15 -6.23 1.47
C VAL A 96 11.01 -7.47 1.68
N ALA A 97 10.60 -8.60 1.09
CA ALA A 97 11.37 -9.81 0.99
C ALA A 97 10.98 -10.56 -0.30
N GLU A 98 11.90 -11.36 -0.82
CA GLU A 98 11.65 -12.22 -1.98
C GLU A 98 12.40 -13.55 -1.86
N GLN A 99 11.79 -14.60 -2.39
CA GLN A 99 12.34 -15.94 -2.43
C GLN A 99 12.09 -16.55 -3.80
N GLU A 100 13.12 -17.19 -4.35
CA GLU A 100 13.05 -17.96 -5.59
C GLU A 100 13.18 -19.45 -5.26
N ASN A 101 12.40 -20.27 -5.93
CA ASN A 101 12.51 -21.72 -5.88
C ASN A 101 12.03 -22.35 -7.20
N ALA A 102 12.95 -22.94 -7.95
CA ALA A 102 12.68 -23.67 -9.19
C ALA A 102 11.87 -22.86 -10.22
N GLY A 103 12.26 -21.61 -10.45
CA GLY A 103 11.61 -20.69 -11.38
C GLY A 103 10.30 -20.09 -10.86
N ARG A 104 9.94 -20.32 -9.60
CA ARG A 104 8.79 -19.71 -8.93
C ARG A 104 9.27 -18.65 -7.96
N TRP A 105 8.60 -17.51 -7.94
CA TRP A 105 8.91 -16.40 -7.05
C TRP A 105 7.80 -16.20 -6.05
N LYS A 106 8.21 -15.90 -4.81
CA LYS A 106 7.34 -15.46 -3.74
C LYS A 106 7.83 -14.12 -3.25
N LEU A 107 6.96 -13.12 -3.26
CA LEU A 107 7.26 -11.75 -2.86
C LEU A 107 6.38 -11.36 -1.67
N ASP A 108 7.00 -10.92 -0.59
CA ASP A 108 6.29 -10.30 0.52
C ASP A 108 6.16 -8.81 0.25
N LEU A 109 4.93 -8.29 0.26
CA LEU A 109 4.59 -6.91 -0.06
C LEU A 109 3.86 -6.27 1.13
N VAL A 110 4.06 -4.97 1.31
CA VAL A 110 3.22 -4.13 2.18
C VAL A 110 2.40 -3.23 1.27
N LEU A 111 1.08 -3.18 1.49
CA LEU A 111 0.24 -2.13 0.89
C LEU A 111 0.31 -0.89 1.79
N PRO A 112 1.05 0.16 1.43
CA PRO A 112 1.24 1.27 2.34
C PRO A 112 -0.10 1.94 2.65
N SER A 113 -0.35 2.25 3.92
CA SER A 113 -1.59 2.93 4.33
C SER A 113 -1.78 4.26 3.60
N ASP A 114 -0.67 4.90 3.22
CA ASP A 114 -0.66 6.19 2.55
C ASP A 114 -0.51 6.11 1.01
N LEU A 115 -0.69 4.93 0.42
CA LEU A 115 -0.70 4.73 -1.04
C LEU A 115 -1.76 5.62 -1.71
N ILE A 116 -1.36 6.35 -2.75
CA ILE A 116 -2.23 7.33 -3.42
C ILE A 116 -3.49 6.69 -4.04
N LEU A 117 -3.42 5.40 -4.38
CA LEU A 117 -4.49 4.67 -5.05
C LEU A 117 -5.72 4.45 -4.17
N PHE A 118 -5.59 4.64 -2.85
CA PHE A 118 -6.69 4.52 -1.90
C PHE A 118 -7.50 5.82 -1.72
N ASP A 119 -7.09 6.94 -2.32
CA ASP A 119 -7.81 8.22 -2.15
C ASP A 119 -9.17 8.21 -2.84
N ASP A 120 -9.25 7.59 -4.02
CA ASP A 120 -10.43 7.64 -4.88
C ASP A 120 -11.06 6.26 -5.17
N HIS A 121 -10.43 5.16 -4.72
CA HIS A 121 -10.91 3.80 -5.00
C HIS A 121 -11.06 2.95 -3.73
N PHE A 122 -12.20 3.01 -3.05
CA PHE A 122 -13.22 4.05 -3.16
C PHE A 122 -13.02 5.05 -2.02
N ARG A 123 -13.58 6.26 -2.19
CA ARG A 123 -13.50 7.31 -1.16
C ARG A 123 -13.97 6.81 0.21
N THR A 124 -15.01 5.98 0.22
CA THR A 124 -15.46 5.16 1.35
C THR A 124 -15.03 3.72 1.15
N ALA A 125 -14.59 3.01 2.19
CA ALA A 125 -14.11 1.64 2.08
C ALA A 125 -13.03 1.44 0.98
N PRO A 126 -11.83 2.04 1.15
CA PRO A 126 -10.75 2.00 0.16
C PRO A 126 -10.22 0.58 -0.08
N VAL A 127 -10.01 0.24 -1.35
CA VAL A 127 -9.56 -1.08 -1.81
C VAL A 127 -8.65 -0.97 -3.02
N LEU A 128 -7.64 -1.83 -3.12
CA LEU A 128 -6.72 -1.83 -4.23
C LEU A 128 -7.42 -2.32 -5.51
N PRO A 129 -7.49 -1.52 -6.58
CA PRO A 129 -8.18 -1.92 -7.81
C PRO A 129 -7.62 -3.21 -8.40
N GLY A 130 -8.48 -4.08 -8.95
CA GLY A 130 -8.06 -5.34 -9.56
C GLY A 130 -7.08 -5.15 -10.72
N VAL A 131 -7.27 -4.11 -11.54
CA VAL A 131 -6.35 -3.75 -12.64
C VAL A 131 -4.96 -3.38 -12.14
N VAL A 132 -4.87 -2.75 -10.96
CA VAL A 132 -3.57 -2.41 -10.34
C VAL A 132 -2.88 -3.68 -9.84
N GLN A 133 -3.63 -4.62 -9.24
CA GLN A 133 -3.08 -5.92 -8.83
C GLN A 133 -2.47 -6.68 -10.02
N VAL A 134 -3.14 -6.65 -11.18
CA VAL A 134 -2.64 -7.25 -12.43
C VAL A 134 -1.40 -6.51 -12.94
N ALA A 135 -1.43 -5.18 -12.98
CA ALA A 135 -0.30 -4.36 -13.43
C ALA A 135 0.94 -4.58 -12.55
N TRP A 136 0.76 -4.67 -11.23
CA TRP A 136 1.87 -4.96 -10.31
C TRP A 136 2.37 -6.39 -10.45
N ALA A 137 1.50 -7.38 -10.68
CA ALA A 137 1.93 -8.75 -10.94
C ALA A 137 2.82 -8.83 -12.19
N LEU A 138 2.43 -8.17 -13.29
CA LEU A 138 3.24 -8.06 -14.51
C LEU A 138 4.57 -7.34 -14.25
N ALA A 139 4.54 -6.21 -13.56
CA ALA A 139 5.73 -5.39 -13.33
C ALA A 139 6.74 -6.08 -12.42
N LEU A 140 6.27 -6.82 -11.42
CA LEU A 140 7.10 -7.57 -10.50
C LEU A 140 7.59 -8.90 -11.12
N ALA A 141 6.80 -9.52 -11.99
CA ALA A 141 7.20 -10.73 -12.73
C ALA A 141 8.27 -10.45 -13.78
N ALA A 142 8.17 -9.34 -14.52
CA ALA A 142 9.04 -9.04 -15.66
C ALA A 142 10.55 -9.20 -15.37
N PRO A 143 11.14 -8.54 -14.37
CA PRO A 143 12.56 -8.68 -14.06
C PRO A 143 12.94 -10.05 -13.45
N ARG A 144 11.98 -10.79 -12.92
CA ARG A 144 12.21 -12.05 -12.17
C ARG A 144 12.06 -13.30 -13.02
N LEU A 145 11.18 -13.24 -14.02
CA LEU A 145 10.82 -14.34 -14.90
C LEU A 145 11.22 -14.09 -16.36
N GLY A 146 11.87 -12.96 -16.65
CA GLY A 146 12.27 -12.59 -18.01
C GLY A 146 11.09 -12.36 -18.95
N THR A 147 9.94 -11.96 -18.41
CA THR A 147 8.69 -11.73 -19.17
C THR A 147 8.51 -10.25 -19.50
N ALA A 148 7.67 -9.94 -20.50
CA ALA A 148 7.25 -8.58 -20.76
C ALA A 148 6.32 -8.06 -19.65
N ASN A 149 6.37 -6.75 -19.37
CA ASN A 149 5.46 -6.07 -18.44
C ASN A 149 4.09 -5.75 -19.08
N GLN A 150 3.69 -6.50 -20.10
CA GLN A 150 2.42 -6.36 -20.79
C GLN A 150 1.85 -7.74 -21.07
N CYS A 151 0.57 -7.94 -20.80
CA CYS A 151 -0.14 -9.13 -21.22
C CYS A 151 -0.81 -8.90 -22.57
N ARG A 152 -0.82 -9.94 -23.40
CA ARG A 152 -1.61 -9.99 -24.65
C ARG A 152 -3.07 -10.36 -24.37
N GLU A 153 -3.27 -11.24 -23.40
CA GLU A 153 -4.59 -11.78 -23.08
C GLU A 153 -4.68 -12.09 -21.58
N MET A 154 -5.85 -11.83 -21.00
CA MET A 154 -6.18 -12.22 -19.63
C MET A 154 -7.04 -13.48 -19.70
N GLU A 155 -6.44 -14.66 -19.56
CA GLU A 155 -7.15 -15.94 -19.71
C GLU A 155 -8.07 -16.24 -18.52
N ALA A 156 -7.64 -15.87 -17.31
CA ALA A 156 -8.41 -16.07 -16.10
C ALA A 156 -8.05 -15.00 -15.06
N LEU A 157 -9.07 -14.42 -14.42
CA LEU A 157 -8.92 -13.51 -13.29
C LEU A 157 -9.96 -13.86 -12.24
N LYS A 158 -9.53 -13.93 -10.98
CA LYS A 158 -10.43 -14.15 -9.84
C LYS A 158 -10.06 -13.20 -8.72
N PHE A 159 -11.02 -12.38 -8.28
CA PHE A 159 -10.90 -11.50 -7.11
C PHE A 159 -11.92 -11.94 -6.07
N GLN A 160 -11.45 -12.46 -4.94
CA GLN A 160 -12.29 -13.09 -3.90
C GLN A 160 -12.27 -12.29 -2.60
N ARG A 161 -11.17 -11.59 -2.31
CA ARG A 161 -11.03 -10.75 -1.11
C ARG A 161 -10.46 -9.40 -1.50
N LEU A 162 -10.95 -8.37 -0.81
CA LEU A 162 -10.48 -7.01 -0.97
C LEU A 162 -9.09 -6.88 -0.34
N LEU A 163 -8.20 -6.15 -1.02
CA LEU A 163 -6.91 -5.74 -0.47
C LEU A 163 -7.01 -4.29 -0.04
N ARG A 164 -6.61 -3.99 1.18
CA ARG A 164 -6.88 -2.74 1.90
C ARG A 164 -5.59 -2.04 2.34
N PRO A 165 -5.66 -0.75 2.71
CA PRO A 165 -4.51 -0.03 3.26
C PRO A 165 -3.90 -0.74 4.47
N GLY A 166 -2.59 -0.90 4.49
CA GLY A 166 -1.85 -1.58 5.57
C GLY A 166 -1.73 -3.10 5.43
N ASP A 167 -2.34 -3.72 4.43
CA ASP A 167 -2.28 -5.18 4.27
C ASP A 167 -0.85 -5.69 4.00
N LEU A 168 -0.51 -6.81 4.63
CA LEU A 168 0.72 -7.58 4.37
C LEU A 168 0.38 -8.74 3.44
N LEU A 169 0.92 -8.71 2.22
CA LEU A 169 0.57 -9.64 1.16
C LEU A 169 1.74 -10.57 0.83
N GLN A 170 1.40 -11.79 0.42
CA GLN A 170 2.31 -12.65 -0.32
C GLN A 170 1.83 -12.69 -1.78
N LEU A 171 2.73 -12.41 -2.72
CA LEU A 171 2.51 -12.56 -4.16
C LEU A 171 3.32 -13.73 -4.67
N ASP A 172 2.64 -14.81 -5.08
CA ASP A 172 3.24 -15.95 -5.76
C ASP A 172 3.22 -15.69 -7.27
N LEU A 173 4.35 -15.91 -7.95
CA LEU A 173 4.54 -15.73 -9.39
C LEU A 173 5.21 -16.95 -10.00
N HIS A 174 4.71 -17.42 -11.14
CA HIS A 174 5.41 -18.41 -11.94
C HIS A 174 5.07 -18.27 -13.42
N TYR A 175 5.98 -18.72 -14.27
CA TYR A 175 5.82 -18.71 -15.72
C TYR A 175 5.78 -20.13 -16.26
N GLU A 176 4.90 -20.36 -17.24
CA GLU A 176 4.79 -21.62 -17.98
C GLU A 176 5.05 -21.33 -19.46
N ASP A 177 6.13 -21.92 -19.99
CA ASP A 177 6.49 -21.82 -21.41
C ASP A 177 5.43 -22.43 -22.32
N GLU A 178 5.20 -21.81 -23.48
CA GLU A 178 4.48 -22.40 -24.61
C GLU A 178 5.51 -22.86 -25.66
N PRO A 179 5.83 -24.17 -25.75
CA PRO A 179 6.94 -24.67 -26.56
C PRO A 179 6.85 -24.25 -28.03
N GLY A 180 7.98 -23.82 -28.59
CA GLY A 180 8.07 -23.40 -29.99
C GLY A 180 7.53 -21.98 -30.26
N THR A 181 7.24 -21.20 -29.22
CA THR A 181 6.77 -19.81 -29.35
C THR A 181 7.55 -18.86 -28.43
N THR A 182 7.42 -17.55 -28.65
CA THR A 182 7.90 -16.52 -27.71
C THR A 182 6.85 -16.18 -26.63
N LEU A 183 5.76 -16.94 -26.60
CA LEU A 183 4.64 -16.76 -25.68
C LEU A 183 4.74 -17.75 -24.52
N GLY A 184 4.02 -17.41 -23.46
CA GLY A 184 3.75 -18.31 -22.35
C GLY A 184 2.75 -17.71 -21.40
N LYS A 185 2.59 -18.36 -20.25
CA LYS A 185 1.56 -18.02 -19.27
C LYS A 185 2.22 -17.56 -17.98
N LEU A 186 2.02 -16.30 -17.64
CA LEU A 186 2.31 -15.78 -16.31
C LEU A 186 1.13 -16.09 -15.39
N HIS A 187 1.40 -16.78 -14.30
CA HIS A 187 0.46 -16.99 -13.22
C HIS A 187 0.83 -16.12 -12.04
N PHE A 188 -0.18 -15.52 -11.41
CA PHE A 188 -0.01 -14.79 -10.17
C PHE A 188 -1.08 -15.18 -9.15
N ALA A 189 -0.73 -15.13 -7.86
CA ALA A 189 -1.68 -15.24 -6.77
C ALA A 189 -1.29 -14.34 -5.60
N TYR A 190 -2.21 -13.45 -5.20
CA TYR A 190 -2.09 -12.68 -3.97
C TYR A 190 -2.75 -13.43 -2.81
N ARG A 191 -2.08 -13.44 -1.66
CA ARG A 191 -2.57 -13.99 -0.41
C ARG A 191 -2.43 -12.98 0.72
N LEU A 192 -3.39 -12.99 1.64
CA LEU A 192 -3.37 -12.24 2.89
C LEU A 192 -3.54 -13.23 4.03
N ALA A 193 -2.55 -13.28 4.93
CA ALA A 193 -2.49 -14.28 6.02
C ALA A 193 -2.71 -15.72 5.52
N GLY A 194 -2.01 -16.10 4.44
CA GLY A 194 -2.07 -17.44 3.83
C GLY A 194 -3.31 -17.72 2.96
N GLN A 195 -4.39 -16.96 3.13
CA GLN A 195 -5.63 -17.13 2.39
C GLN A 195 -5.58 -16.41 1.04
N HIS A 196 -6.12 -17.06 0.00
CA HIS A 196 -6.21 -16.49 -1.35
C HIS A 196 -7.09 -15.24 -1.39
N CYS A 197 -6.57 -14.17 -1.99
CA CYS A 197 -7.31 -12.92 -2.22
C CYS A 197 -7.65 -12.74 -3.70
N SER A 198 -6.65 -12.86 -4.56
CA SER A 198 -6.83 -12.80 -6.00
C SER A 198 -5.80 -13.66 -6.72
N SER A 199 -6.10 -14.02 -7.96
CA SER A 199 -5.20 -14.77 -8.81
C SER A 199 -5.52 -14.53 -10.27
N GLY A 200 -4.55 -14.79 -11.13
CA GLY A 200 -4.77 -14.74 -12.56
C GLY A 200 -3.76 -15.52 -13.37
N ARG A 201 -4.15 -15.74 -14.62
CA ARG A 201 -3.32 -16.34 -15.66
C ARG A 201 -3.35 -15.44 -16.88
N LEU A 202 -2.18 -14.95 -17.26
CA LEU A 202 -1.99 -13.92 -18.27
C LEU A 202 -1.11 -14.49 -19.37
N ARG A 203 -1.51 -14.32 -20.63
CA ARG A 203 -0.65 -14.65 -21.76
C ARG A 203 0.32 -13.51 -21.98
N VAL A 204 1.62 -13.79 -21.87
CA VAL A 204 2.71 -12.79 -21.98
C VAL A 204 3.76 -13.28 -22.98
N THR A 205 4.63 -12.38 -23.41
CA THR A 205 5.86 -12.75 -24.15
C THR A 205 7.05 -12.76 -23.21
N LEU A 206 8.13 -13.42 -23.62
CA LEU A 206 9.44 -13.16 -23.05
C LEU A 206 9.90 -11.73 -23.39
N ALA A 207 10.70 -11.12 -22.51
CA ALA A 207 11.23 -9.77 -22.67
C ALA A 207 12.33 -9.69 -23.75
N HIS A 208 12.97 -10.81 -24.07
CA HIS A 208 13.99 -10.93 -25.09
C HIS A 208 13.60 -12.09 -26.02
N GLY A 209 12.86 -11.77 -27.08
CA GLY A 209 12.45 -12.65 -28.16
C GLY A 209 12.23 -11.86 -29.43
#